data_AF-S6W2B1-F1
#
_entry.id   AF-S6W2B1-F1
#
_cell.length_a   1.000
_cell.length_b   1.000
_cell.length_c   1.000
_cell.angle_alpha   90.00
_cell.angle_beta   90.00
_cell.angle_gamma   90.00
#
_symmetry.space_group_name_H-M   'P 1'
#
loop_
_entity.id
_entity.type
_entity.pdbx_description
1 polymer ?
#
loop_
_entity_poly.entity_id
_entity_poly.type
_entity_poly.pdbx_seq_one_letter_code
_entity_poly.pdbx_strand_id
1 'polypeptide(L)'
;DEPFGALDAKVRKELRRWLARLHEDINLTSVFVTHDQEEAMEVADRIVVMNKGVIEQIGSPGEVYENPSNDFVYHFLGDSNRLSLGDEGHVLFRPHEVSLSRQEIEDHHAAEVRDIRPLGATTRVTLKVEGQNELIEAEVVKDHDSLVGLAKGETLFFKPKVWQKL
;
A
#
# COMPACT_ATOMS: atom_id res chain seq x y z
N ASP A 1 -6.23 -13.31 20.26
CA ASP A 1 -7.33 -12.34 20.26
C ASP A 1 -6.73 -10.97 20.51
N GLU A 2 -7.01 -10.02 19.62
CA GLU A 2 -6.28 -8.75 19.40
C GLU A 2 -5.85 -8.00 20.66
N PRO A 3 -4.58 -8.11 21.08
CA PRO A 3 -4.16 -7.55 22.36
C PRO A 3 -3.97 -6.04 22.36
N PHE A 4 -3.98 -5.38 21.18
CA PHE A 4 -3.59 -3.98 21.05
C PHE A 4 -4.69 -3.03 20.54
N GLY A 5 -5.86 -3.57 20.14
CA GLY A 5 -6.92 -2.80 19.49
C GLY A 5 -7.51 -1.67 20.35
N ALA A 6 -7.51 -1.83 21.68
CA ALA A 6 -8.09 -0.87 22.62
C ALA A 6 -7.13 0.26 23.08
N LEU A 7 -5.88 0.26 22.62
CA LEU A 7 -4.83 1.16 23.13
C LEU A 7 -4.59 2.35 22.19
N ASP A 8 -4.15 3.48 22.77
CA ASP A 8 -3.73 4.66 22.04
C ASP A 8 -2.56 4.35 21.08
N ALA A 9 -2.49 5.05 19.95
CA ALA A 9 -1.54 4.79 18.88
C ALA A 9 -0.07 4.77 19.34
N LYS A 10 0.29 5.66 20.29
CA LYS A 10 1.66 5.70 20.82
C LYS A 10 1.98 4.46 21.67
N VAL A 11 1.06 4.11 22.57
CA VAL A 11 1.20 2.95 23.46
C VAL A 11 1.23 1.65 22.66
N ARG A 12 0.37 1.55 21.63
CA ARG A 12 0.35 0.43 20.69
C ARG A 12 1.71 0.21 20.04
N LYS A 13 2.32 1.28 19.52
CA LYS A 13 3.65 1.22 18.89
C LYS A 13 4.76 0.81 19.87
N GLU A 14 4.72 1.30 21.10
CA GLU A 14 5.68 0.92 22.14
C GLU A 14 5.55 -0.57 22.51
N LEU A 15 4.33 -1.08 22.62
CA LEU A 15 4.07 -2.49 22.90
C LEU A 15 4.45 -3.41 21.75
N ARG A 16 4.16 -3.06 20.49
CA ARG A 16 4.59 -3.85 19.31
C ARG A 16 6.10 -4.02 19.30
N ARG A 17 6.85 -2.94 19.53
CA ARG A 17 8.32 -2.97 19.62
C ARG A 17 8.83 -3.80 20.79
N TRP A 18 8.18 -3.69 21.95
CA TRP A 18 8.54 -4.50 23.11
C TRP A 18 8.28 -5.99 22.85
N LEU A 19 7.14 -6.33 22.23
CA LEU A 19 6.78 -7.70 21.88
C LEU A 19 7.76 -8.30 20.85
N ALA A 20 8.13 -7.55 19.82
CA ALA A 20 9.12 -7.99 18.84
C ALA A 20 10.47 -8.33 19.51
N ARG A 21 10.96 -7.46 20.40
CA ARG A 21 12.19 -7.72 21.18
C ARG A 21 12.06 -8.92 22.10
N LEU A 22 10.92 -9.04 22.80
CA LEU A 22 10.65 -10.17 23.68
C LEU A 22 10.66 -11.50 22.91
N HIS A 23 10.10 -11.51 21.70
CA HIS A 23 10.11 -12.68 20.84
C HIS A 23 11.53 -13.08 20.44
N GLU A 24 12.35 -12.10 20.04
CA GLU A 24 13.79 -12.31 19.74
C GLU A 24 14.57 -12.84 20.95
N ASP A 25 14.27 -12.36 22.16
CA ASP A 25 15.02 -12.70 23.37
C ASP A 25 14.67 -14.09 23.93
N ILE A 26 13.43 -14.56 23.79
CA ILE A 26 12.92 -15.75 24.50
C ILE A 26 12.91 -17.02 23.61
N ASN A 27 13.11 -16.92 22.29
CA ASN A 27 13.21 -18.07 21.37
C ASN A 27 12.08 -19.12 21.54
N LEU A 28 10.85 -18.67 21.84
CA LEU A 28 9.68 -19.52 21.95
C LEU A 28 8.91 -19.53 20.65
N THR A 29 8.45 -20.70 20.21
CA THR A 29 7.48 -20.78 19.12
C THR A 29 6.17 -20.13 19.55
N SER A 30 5.83 -19.01 18.91
CA SER A 30 4.66 -18.21 19.23
C SER A 30 3.72 -18.13 18.01
N VAL A 31 2.41 -18.13 18.26
CA VAL A 31 1.39 -17.89 17.23
C VAL A 31 0.62 -16.64 17.62
N PHE A 32 0.66 -15.64 16.75
CA PHE A 32 -0.03 -14.37 16.92
C PHE A 32 -1.15 -14.24 15.88
N VAL A 33 -2.35 -13.85 16.32
CA VAL A 33 -3.53 -13.71 15.46
C VAL A 33 -4.02 -12.27 15.57
N THR A 34 -4.10 -11.58 14.43
CA THR A 34 -4.51 -10.19 14.31
C THR A 34 -5.24 -9.96 12.98
N HIS A 35 -6.08 -8.93 12.91
CA HIS A 35 -6.60 -8.39 11.66
C HIS A 35 -5.79 -7.17 11.18
N ASP A 36 -4.86 -6.68 12.00
CA ASP A 36 -4.03 -5.51 11.70
C ASP A 36 -2.79 -5.96 10.94
N GLN A 37 -2.68 -5.45 9.70
CA GLN A 37 -1.61 -5.79 8.78
C GLN A 37 -0.27 -5.26 9.27
N GLU A 38 -0.23 -4.05 9.85
CA GLU A 38 1.00 -3.46 10.36
C GLU A 38 1.56 -4.30 11.52
N GLU A 39 0.69 -4.87 12.35
CA GLU A 39 1.11 -5.77 13.44
C GLU A 39 1.78 -7.03 12.91
N ALA A 40 1.14 -7.67 11.93
CA ALA A 40 1.68 -8.87 11.34
C ALA A 40 3.04 -8.60 10.67
N MET A 41 3.16 -7.47 9.96
CA MET A 41 4.37 -7.07 9.27
C MET A 41 5.51 -6.65 10.21
N GLU A 42 5.21 -6.05 11.38
CA GLU A 42 6.22 -5.59 12.34
C GLU A 42 6.75 -6.70 13.26
N VAL A 43 5.96 -7.74 13.55
CA VAL A 43 6.27 -8.70 14.62
C VAL A 43 6.58 -10.11 14.10
N ALA A 44 6.00 -10.54 12.97
CA ALA A 44 6.07 -11.94 12.56
C ALA A 44 7.30 -12.25 11.71
N ASP A 45 7.95 -13.38 11.98
CA ASP A 45 8.94 -13.97 11.06
C ASP A 45 8.25 -14.52 9.79
N ARG A 46 7.01 -14.99 9.95
CA ARG A 46 6.20 -15.61 8.91
C ARG A 46 4.72 -15.29 9.10
N ILE A 47 4.06 -14.89 8.02
CA ILE A 47 2.66 -14.51 7.96
C ILE A 47 1.87 -15.60 7.22
N VAL A 48 0.72 -15.97 7.77
CA VAL A 48 -0.29 -16.83 7.14
C VAL A 48 -1.50 -15.96 6.86
N VAL A 49 -1.71 -15.60 5.59
CA VAL A 49 -2.87 -14.82 5.16
C VAL A 49 -4.04 -15.77 4.96
N MET A 50 -5.17 -15.46 5.58
CA MET A 50 -6.38 -16.30 5.51
C MET A 50 -7.58 -15.48 5.04
N ASN A 51 -8.44 -16.11 4.24
CA ASN A 51 -9.69 -15.53 3.74
C ASN A 51 -10.77 -16.60 3.75
N LYS A 52 -11.94 -16.30 4.35
CA LYS A 52 -13.07 -17.24 4.43
C LYS A 52 -12.69 -18.64 4.94
N GLY A 53 -11.75 -18.71 5.88
CA GLY A 53 -11.27 -19.97 6.46
C GLY A 53 -10.27 -20.76 5.60
N VAL A 54 -9.84 -20.22 4.45
CA VAL A 54 -8.84 -20.80 3.57
C VAL A 54 -7.54 -20.02 3.67
N ILE A 55 -6.40 -20.70 3.63
CA ILE A 55 -5.09 -20.05 3.54
C ILE A 55 -4.89 -19.56 2.10
N GLU A 56 -4.71 -18.25 1.94
CA GLU A 56 -4.46 -17.61 0.66
C GLU A 56 -2.97 -17.59 0.32
N GLN A 57 -2.13 -17.30 1.32
CA GLN A 57 -0.67 -17.26 1.14
C GLN A 57 0.05 -17.48 2.47
N ILE A 58 1.25 -18.05 2.38
CA ILE A 58 2.18 -18.13 3.50
C ILE A 58 3.56 -17.67 3.05
N GLY A 59 4.20 -16.78 3.82
CA GLY A 59 5.55 -16.30 3.54
C GLY A 59 6.08 -15.39 4.65
N SER A 60 7.31 -14.92 4.52
CA SER A 60 7.84 -13.81 5.33
C SER A 60 7.07 -12.51 5.04
N PRO A 61 7.13 -11.50 5.93
CA PRO A 61 6.51 -10.19 5.68
C PRO A 61 6.88 -9.61 4.31
N GLY A 62 8.16 -9.64 3.94
CA GLY A 62 8.62 -9.17 2.63
C GLY A 62 8.01 -9.95 1.47
N GLU A 63 7.99 -11.28 1.54
CA GLU A 63 7.43 -12.12 0.47
C GLU A 63 5.93 -11.89 0.26
N VAL A 64 5.14 -11.85 1.32
CA VAL A 64 3.69 -11.66 1.20
C VAL A 64 3.34 -10.26 0.69
N TYR A 65 4.18 -9.28 0.98
CA TYR A 65 4.01 -7.91 0.53
C TYR A 65 4.48 -7.69 -0.91
N GLU A 66 5.68 -8.16 -1.27
CA GLU A 66 6.30 -7.91 -2.58
C GLU A 66 5.79 -8.87 -3.65
N ASN A 67 5.46 -10.11 -3.28
CA ASN A 67 5.02 -11.17 -4.18
C ASN A 67 3.67 -11.75 -3.72
N PRO A 68 2.59 -10.95 -3.77
CA PRO A 68 1.24 -11.43 -3.44
C PRO A 68 0.86 -12.60 -4.35
N SER A 69 0.21 -13.63 -3.80
CA SER A 69 -0.24 -14.79 -4.58
C SER A 69 -1.54 -14.55 -5.34
N ASN A 70 -2.30 -13.52 -4.97
CA ASN A 70 -3.54 -13.10 -5.65
C ASN A 70 -3.95 -11.67 -5.26
N ASP A 71 -4.96 -11.15 -5.94
CA ASP A 71 -5.54 -9.82 -5.70
C ASP A 71 -6.00 -9.60 -4.26
N PHE A 72 -6.54 -10.64 -3.61
CA PHE A 72 -6.96 -10.52 -2.22
C PHE A 72 -5.76 -10.24 -1.33
N VAL A 73 -4.67 -11.01 -1.43
CA VAL A 73 -3.48 -10.77 -0.61
C VAL A 73 -2.86 -9.41 -0.92
N TYR A 74 -2.84 -9.03 -2.20
CA TYR A 74 -2.31 -7.74 -2.60
C TYR A 74 -3.05 -6.56 -1.97
N HIS A 75 -4.38 -6.60 -2.04
CA HIS A 75 -5.27 -5.58 -1.44
C HIS A 75 -5.31 -5.66 0.09
N PHE A 76 -5.18 -6.87 0.64
CA PHE A 76 -5.25 -7.10 2.08
C PHE A 76 -3.99 -6.68 2.81
N LEU A 77 -2.83 -6.54 2.17
CA LEU A 77 -1.56 -6.18 2.84
C LEU A 77 -1.12 -4.74 2.58
N GLY A 78 -2.03 -3.87 2.13
CA GLY A 78 -1.82 -2.43 2.10
C GLY A 78 -2.81 -1.70 1.20
N ASP A 79 -2.75 -0.36 1.24
CA ASP A 79 -3.51 0.47 0.31
C ASP A 79 -3.13 0.13 -1.14
N SER A 80 -4.14 -0.11 -1.98
CA SER A 80 -3.97 -0.41 -3.40
C SER A 80 -4.89 0.46 -4.24
N ASN A 81 -4.38 0.99 -5.34
CA ASN A 81 -5.18 1.57 -6.40
C ASN A 81 -5.76 0.49 -7.30
N ARG A 82 -6.89 0.82 -7.92
CA ARG A 82 -7.47 0.09 -9.03
C ARG A 82 -7.55 1.02 -10.23
N LEU A 83 -6.98 0.61 -11.36
CA LEU A 83 -7.13 1.31 -12.64
C LEU A 83 -7.88 0.42 -13.61
N SER A 84 -9.00 0.90 -14.11
CA SER A 84 -9.79 0.23 -15.15
C SER A 84 -9.15 0.47 -16.52
N LEU A 85 -8.88 -0.61 -17.27
CA LEU A 85 -8.33 -0.57 -18.64
C LEU A 85 -9.44 -0.76 -19.69
N GLY A 86 -10.62 -0.17 -19.46
CA GLY A 86 -11.83 -0.41 -20.27
C GLY A 86 -12.51 -1.75 -19.94
N ASP A 87 -13.16 -2.36 -20.94
CA ASP A 87 -13.85 -3.66 -20.78
C ASP A 87 -12.89 -4.85 -20.58
N GLU A 88 -11.57 -4.63 -20.77
CA GLU A 88 -10.55 -5.69 -20.80
C GLU A 88 -9.90 -5.99 -19.44
N GLY A 89 -10.36 -5.35 -18.36
CA GLY A 89 -9.95 -5.68 -16.99
C GLY A 89 -9.44 -4.48 -16.19
N HIS A 90 -8.74 -4.78 -15.10
CA HIS A 90 -8.18 -3.77 -14.21
C HIS A 90 -6.75 -4.15 -13.82
N VAL A 91 -5.99 -3.15 -13.38
CA VAL A 91 -4.67 -3.33 -12.79
C VAL A 91 -4.69 -2.81 -11.37
N LEU A 92 -4.07 -3.55 -10.46
CA LEU A 92 -3.82 -3.14 -9.09
C LEU A 92 -2.36 -2.68 -8.96
N PHE A 93 -2.15 -1.58 -8.26
CA PHE A 93 -0.82 -1.05 -7.94
C PHE A 93 -0.86 -0.26 -6.64
N ARG A 94 0.23 -0.23 -5.87
CA ARG A 94 0.29 0.57 -4.63
C ARG A 94 0.58 2.04 -4.91
N PRO A 95 0.26 2.97 -4.00
CA PRO A 95 0.53 4.39 -4.21
C PRO A 95 2.00 4.74 -4.51
N HIS A 96 2.96 4.05 -3.88
CA HIS A 96 4.39 4.27 -4.12
C HIS A 96 4.92 3.59 -5.41
N GLU A 97 4.12 2.71 -6.01
CA GLU A 97 4.39 2.07 -7.28
C GLU A 97 3.92 2.92 -8.47
N VAL A 98 3.61 4.20 -8.25
CA VAL A 98 3.24 5.12 -9.32
C VAL A 98 4.44 5.96 -9.75
N SER A 99 4.69 6.03 -11.06
CA SER A 99 5.54 7.05 -11.67
C SER A 99 4.69 8.26 -12.03
N LEU A 100 5.13 9.46 -11.65
CA LEU A 100 4.44 10.73 -11.96
C LEU A 100 5.29 11.61 -12.88
N SER A 101 4.64 12.29 -13.81
CA SER A 101 5.26 13.25 -14.72
C SER A 101 4.35 14.45 -14.96
N ARG A 102 4.97 15.63 -15.17
CA ARG A 102 4.29 16.85 -15.65
C ARG A 102 4.10 16.83 -17.17
N GLN A 103 4.90 16.04 -17.86
CA GLN A 103 4.92 15.93 -19.31
C GLN A 103 4.25 14.63 -19.73
N GLU A 104 3.58 14.67 -20.88
CA GLU A 104 3.08 13.48 -21.53
C GLU A 104 4.27 12.62 -21.98
N ILE A 105 4.33 11.41 -21.44
CA ILE A 105 5.33 10.40 -21.76
C ILE A 105 4.58 9.19 -22.28
N GLU A 106 5.21 8.43 -23.18
CA GLU A 106 4.68 7.17 -23.68
C GLU A 106 4.23 6.25 -22.52
N ASP A 107 3.10 5.57 -22.73
CA ASP A 107 2.41 4.69 -21.76
C ASP A 107 1.93 5.36 -20.45
N HIS A 108 1.95 6.69 -20.32
CA HIS A 108 1.37 7.35 -19.16
C HIS A 108 -0.10 7.71 -19.42
N HIS A 109 -0.91 7.57 -18.39
CA HIS A 109 -2.30 7.97 -18.36
C HIS A 109 -2.42 9.39 -17.79
N ALA A 110 -3.23 10.23 -18.44
CA ALA A 110 -3.56 11.55 -17.90
C ALA A 110 -4.55 11.43 -16.74
N ALA A 111 -4.32 12.20 -15.68
CA ALA A 111 -5.24 12.31 -14.56
C ALA A 111 -5.24 13.72 -13.96
N GLU A 112 -6.41 14.16 -13.51
CA GLU A 112 -6.59 15.45 -12.86
C GLU A 112 -6.25 15.36 -11.37
N VAL A 113 -5.43 16.28 -10.87
CA VAL A 113 -5.08 16.38 -9.45
C VAL A 113 -6.29 16.85 -8.65
N ARG A 114 -6.73 16.02 -7.69
CA ARG A 114 -7.87 16.31 -6.80
C ARG A 114 -7.45 16.74 -5.41
N ASP A 115 -6.35 16.21 -4.90
CA ASP A 115 -5.78 16.58 -3.61
C ASP A 115 -4.25 16.41 -3.60
N ILE A 116 -3.58 17.21 -2.78
CA ILE A 116 -2.13 17.15 -2.57
C ILE A 116 -1.90 17.24 -1.06
N ARG A 117 -1.42 16.15 -0.46
CA ARG A 117 -1.25 16.02 0.98
C ARG A 117 0.19 15.66 1.34
N PRO A 118 0.95 16.58 1.97
CA PRO A 118 2.25 16.27 2.54
C PRO A 118 2.12 15.29 3.72
N LEU A 119 2.91 14.22 3.73
CA LEU A 119 2.96 13.17 4.77
C LEU A 119 4.38 13.06 5.35
N GLY A 120 4.99 14.21 5.64
CA GLY A 120 6.36 14.27 6.16
C GLY A 120 7.40 14.17 5.05
N ALA A 121 7.98 12.97 4.85
CA ALA A 121 9.01 12.75 3.83
C ALA A 121 8.45 12.51 2.42
N THR A 122 7.18 12.08 2.35
CA THR A 122 6.46 11.85 1.10
C THR A 122 5.31 12.84 0.93
N THR A 123 4.81 12.94 -0.28
CA THR A 123 3.58 13.66 -0.63
C THR A 123 2.66 12.69 -1.34
N ARG A 124 1.43 12.60 -0.84
CA ARG A 124 0.35 11.85 -1.47
C ARG A 124 -0.43 12.78 -2.38
N VAL A 125 -0.58 12.36 -3.63
CA VAL A 125 -1.36 13.07 -4.66
C VAL A 125 -2.54 12.20 -5.02
N THR A 126 -3.76 12.70 -4.82
CA THR A 126 -4.98 12.02 -5.24
C THR A 126 -5.34 12.46 -6.65
N LEU A 127 -5.53 11.50 -7.54
CA LEU A 127 -5.71 11.69 -8.97
C LEU A 127 -7.06 11.14 -9.42
N LYS A 128 -7.74 11.87 -10.30
CA LYS A 128 -8.95 11.42 -11.00
C LYS A 128 -8.62 11.07 -12.43
N VAL A 129 -8.81 9.80 -12.79
CA VAL A 129 -8.67 9.31 -14.16
C VAL A 129 -9.99 9.52 -14.90
N GLU A 130 -9.92 9.98 -16.15
CA GLU A 130 -11.12 10.13 -16.98
C GLU A 130 -11.79 8.77 -17.24
N GLY A 131 -13.12 8.71 -17.19
CA GLY A 131 -13.87 7.47 -17.37
C GLY A 131 -13.93 6.53 -16.16
N GLN A 132 -13.21 6.84 -15.07
CA GLN A 132 -13.24 6.08 -13.82
C GLN A 132 -13.82 6.92 -12.67
N ASN A 133 -14.66 6.32 -11.82
CA ASN A 133 -15.22 6.99 -10.64
C ASN A 133 -14.29 6.90 -9.42
N GLU A 134 -13.60 5.76 -9.26
CA GLU A 134 -12.63 5.58 -8.19
C GLU A 134 -11.40 6.46 -8.43
N LEU A 135 -10.96 7.16 -7.39
CA LEU A 135 -9.71 7.93 -7.41
C LEU A 135 -8.54 6.98 -7.20
N ILE A 136 -7.37 7.36 -7.74
CA ILE A 136 -6.11 6.69 -7.42
C ILE A 136 -5.23 7.62 -6.60
N GLU A 137 -4.34 7.06 -5.82
CA GLU A 137 -3.34 7.76 -5.02
C GLU A 137 -1.95 7.47 -5.56
N ALA A 138 -1.11 8.51 -5.65
CA ALA A 138 0.30 8.37 -5.93
C ALA A 138 1.09 8.94 -4.76
N GLU A 139 2.10 8.21 -4.30
CA GLU A 139 2.98 8.65 -3.23
C GLU A 139 4.40 8.80 -3.76
N VAL A 140 4.90 10.03 -3.73
CA VAL A 140 6.25 10.38 -4.19
C VAL A 140 7.00 11.09 -3.07
N VAL A 141 8.33 11.10 -3.15
CA VAL A 141 9.17 11.89 -2.23
C VAL A 141 8.81 13.37 -2.32
N LYS A 142 8.91 14.10 -1.21
CA LYS A 142 8.46 15.50 -1.09
C LYS A 142 9.12 16.48 -2.07
N ASP A 143 10.30 16.15 -2.59
CA ASP A 143 11.11 16.94 -3.51
C ASP A 143 11.04 16.42 -4.95
N HIS A 144 10.08 15.52 -5.24
CA HIS A 144 9.87 15.01 -6.59
C HIS A 144 9.49 16.14 -7.57
N ASP A 145 10.12 16.17 -8.74
CA ASP A 145 9.95 17.24 -9.73
C ASP A 145 8.49 17.46 -10.16
N SER A 146 7.67 16.41 -10.13
CA SER A 146 6.24 16.51 -10.47
C SER A 146 5.43 17.39 -9.51
N LEU A 147 5.95 17.69 -8.32
CA LEU A 147 5.28 18.50 -7.30
C LEU A 147 5.55 20.00 -7.46
N VAL A 148 6.56 20.40 -8.24
CA VAL A 148 6.99 21.80 -8.35
C VAL A 148 5.87 22.64 -8.98
N GLY A 149 5.35 23.57 -8.19
CA GLY A 149 4.24 24.45 -8.59
C GLY A 149 2.94 23.72 -8.89
N LEU A 150 2.78 22.47 -8.43
CA LEU A 150 1.59 21.67 -8.68
C LEU A 150 0.39 22.22 -7.91
N ALA A 151 -0.73 22.41 -8.59
CA ALA A 151 -1.99 22.83 -7.99
C ALA A 151 -3.13 21.84 -8.28
N LYS A 152 -4.17 21.91 -7.45
CA LYS A 152 -5.42 21.16 -7.66
C LYS A 152 -6.08 21.58 -8.97
N GLY A 153 -6.59 20.61 -9.72
CA GLY A 153 -7.20 20.79 -11.03
C GLY A 153 -6.21 20.72 -12.20
N GLU A 154 -4.90 20.69 -11.94
CA GLU A 154 -3.90 20.47 -12.98
C GLU A 154 -3.84 18.99 -13.41
N THR A 155 -3.36 18.75 -14.62
CA THR A 155 -3.13 17.40 -15.14
C THR A 155 -1.74 16.91 -14.76
N LEU A 156 -1.68 15.68 -14.26
CA LEU A 156 -0.45 14.89 -14.20
C LEU A 156 -0.58 13.65 -15.10
N PHE A 157 0.56 13.16 -15.55
CA PHE A 157 0.68 11.92 -16.27
C PHE A 157 1.25 10.87 -15.33
N PHE A 158 0.63 9.70 -15.27
CA PHE A 158 1.08 8.64 -14.38
C PHE A 158 1.19 7.29 -15.08
N LYS A 159 2.09 6.44 -14.61
CA LYS A 159 2.22 5.05 -15.05
C LYS A 159 2.49 4.15 -13.83
N PRO A 160 1.73 3.06 -13.64
CA PRO A 160 2.11 2.03 -12.67
C PRO A 160 3.48 1.43 -13.02
N LYS A 161 4.42 1.43 -12.08
CA LYS A 161 5.77 0.87 -12.22
C LYS A 161 5.72 -0.66 -12.33
N VAL A 162 4.74 -1.27 -11.68
CA VAL A 162 4.50 -2.71 -11.68
C VAL A 162 3.23 -2.97 -12.48
N TRP A 163 3.36 -3.76 -13.55
CA TRP A 163 2.21 -4.25 -14.31
C TRP A 163 1.92 -5.68 -13.84
N GLN A 164 1.43 -5.83 -12.62
CA GLN A 164 0.96 -7.13 -12.15
C GLN A 164 -0.38 -7.43 -12.83
N LYS A 165 -0.32 -8.12 -13.98
CA LYS A 165 -1.44 -8.97 -14.43
C LYS A 165 -1.41 -10.20 -13.54
N LEU A 166 -2.10 -10.14 -12.40
CA LEU A 166 -2.42 -11.35 -11.62
C LEU A 166 -3.58 -12.08 -12.28
#